data_AF-A0A7V3T965-F1
#
_entry.id   AF-A0A7V3T965-F1
#
_cell.length_a   1.000
_cell.length_b   1.000
_cell.length_c   1.000
_cell.angle_alpha   90.00
_cell.angle_beta   90.00
_cell.angle_gamma   90.00
#
_symmetry.space_group_name_H-M   'P 1'
#
loop_
_entity.id
_entity.type
_entity.pdbx_description
1 polymer ?
#
loop_
_entity_poly.entity_id
_entity_poly.type
_entity_poly.pdbx_seq_one_letter_code
_entity_poly.pdbx_strand_id
1 'polypeptide(L)' 'MAWKTGSLLEARRRLVQAALRQVQSLAQLCRQAGVSRKTGYKWWRRFRTEAGLGLRDRSRRPHRSPTRTPG' A
#
# COMPACT_ATOMS: atom_id res chain seq x y z
N MET A 1 6.28 8.98 -17.12
CA MET A 1 5.16 8.68 -16.19
C MET A 1 5.36 9.46 -14.90
N ALA A 2 4.71 10.62 -14.78
CA ALA A 2 5.03 11.61 -13.74
C ALA A 2 4.11 11.51 -12.52
N TRP A 3 4.18 10.40 -11.79
CA TRP A 3 3.94 10.45 -10.35
C TRP A 3 5.30 10.77 -9.73
N LYS A 4 5.68 12.05 -9.82
CA LYS A 4 6.94 12.62 -9.34
C LYS A 4 7.12 12.28 -7.87
N THR A 5 8.18 11.53 -7.56
CA THR A 5 8.95 11.48 -6.30
C THR A 5 8.18 11.79 -5.00
N GLY A 6 6.97 11.26 -4.87
CA GLY A 6 6.26 11.20 -3.61
C GLY A 6 6.69 9.93 -2.91
N SER A 7 6.87 9.97 -1.59
CA SER A 7 7.13 8.74 -0.84
C SER A 7 6.02 7.72 -1.16
N LEU A 8 6.35 6.42 -1.22
CA LEU A 8 5.37 5.35 -1.44
C LEU A 8 4.16 5.44 -0.49
N LEU A 9 4.35 6.06 0.68
CA LEU A 9 3.32 6.40 1.65
C LEU A 9 2.29 7.43 1.14
N GLU A 10 2.71 8.44 0.39
CA GLU A 10 1.80 9.42 -0.20
C GLU A 10 0.93 8.80 -1.30
N ALA A 11 1.54 7.99 -2.17
CA ALA A 11 0.79 7.24 -3.19
C ALA A 11 -0.26 6.32 -2.54
N ARG A 12 0.11 5.64 -1.45
CA ARG A 12 -0.79 4.84 -0.62
C ARG A 12 -1.95 5.66 -0.05
N ARG A 13 -1.65 6.81 0.56
CA ARG A 13 -2.65 7.69 1.18
C ARG A 13 -3.64 8.23 0.16
N ARG A 14 -3.17 8.72 -1.00
CA ARG A 14 -4.04 9.22 -2.08
C ARG A 14 -5.01 8.15 -2.58
N LEU A 15 -4.53 6.93 -2.79
CA LEU A 15 -5.36 5.81 -3.25
C LEU A 15 -6.45 5.47 -2.25
N VAL A 16 -6.12 5.41 -0.95
CA VAL A 16 -7.10 5.14 0.12
C VAL A 16 -8.09 6.29 0.28
N GLN A 17 -7.64 7.54 0.26
CA GLN A 17 -8.54 8.70 0.34
C GLN A 17 -9.53 8.72 -0.83
N ALA A 18 -9.07 8.40 -2.04
CA ALA A 18 -9.96 8.28 -3.19
C ALA A 18 -10.95 7.11 -3.03
N ALA A 19 -10.51 5.98 -2.48
CA ALA A 19 -11.38 4.83 -2.20
C ALA A 19 -12.42 5.11 -1.11
N LEU A 20 -12.08 5.92 -0.09
CA LEU A 20 -13.00 6.37 0.95
C LEU A 20 -14.12 7.25 0.42
N ARG A 21 -13.84 8.06 -0.61
CA ARG A 21 -14.86 8.90 -1.25
C ARG A 21 -15.87 8.07 -2.07
N GLN A 22 -15.62 6.78 -2.29
CA GLN A 22 -16.46 5.84 -3.06
C GLN A 22 -16.88 6.32 -4.47
N VAL A 23 -16.21 7.32 -5.03
CA VAL A 23 -16.53 7.87 -6.36
C VAL A 23 -16.16 6.89 -7.47
N GLN A 24 -15.13 6.06 -7.25
CA GLN A 24 -14.62 5.11 -8.22
C GLN A 24 -14.26 3.78 -7.54
N SER A 25 -14.32 2.70 -8.31
CA SER A 25 -13.85 1.40 -7.83
C SER A 25 -12.34 1.41 -7.57
N LEU A 26 -11.88 0.62 -6.59
CA LEU A 26 -10.45 0.49 -6.28
C LEU A 26 -9.62 0.08 -7.52
N ALA A 27 -10.21 -0.70 -8.44
CA ALA A 27 -9.58 -1.11 -9.68
C ALA A 27 -9.33 0.07 -10.64
N GLN A 28 -10.26 1.01 -10.75
CA GLN A 28 -10.08 2.24 -11.54
C GLN A 28 -9.01 3.14 -10.92
N LEU A 29 -9.05 3.32 -9.59
CA LEU A 29 -8.06 4.09 -8.86
C LEU A 29 -6.65 3.51 -9.01
N CYS A 30 -6.51 2.18 -8.99
CA CYS A 30 -5.25 1.49 -9.25
C CYS A 30 -4.72 1.78 -10.67
N ARG A 31 -5.59 1.73 -11.69
CA ARG A 31 -5.22 2.06 -13.08
C ARG A 31 -4.75 3.50 -13.21
N GLN A 32 -5.48 4.45 -12.65
CA GLN A 32 -5.12 5.88 -12.66
C GLN A 32 -3.79 6.14 -11.93
N ALA A 33 -3.56 5.43 -10.83
CA ALA A 33 -2.34 5.55 -10.03
C ALA A 33 -1.13 4.78 -10.59
N GLY A 34 -1.29 3.99 -11.65
CA GLY A 34 -0.24 3.09 -12.15
C GLY A 34 0.15 1.99 -11.16
N VAL A 35 -0.73 1.64 -10.22
CA VAL A 35 -0.50 0.62 -9.20
C VAL A 35 -1.21 -0.67 -9.60
N SER A 36 -0.57 -1.82 -9.37
CA SER A 36 -1.25 -3.09 -9.61
C SER A 36 -2.49 -3.22 -8.73
N ARG A 37 -3.57 -3.81 -9.27
CA ARG A 37 -4.79 -4.09 -8.50
C ARG A 37 -4.47 -4.82 -7.19
N LYS A 38 -3.61 -5.84 -7.24
CA LYS A 38 -3.17 -6.63 -6.07
C LYS A 38 -2.58 -5.74 -4.97
N THR A 39 -1.72 -4.79 -5.34
CA THR A 39 -1.10 -3.84 -4.41
C THR A 39 -2.13 -2.88 -3.81
N GLY A 40 -3.03 -2.34 -4.62
CA GLY A 40 -4.10 -1.46 -4.14
C GLY A 40 -5.04 -2.16 -3.16
N TYR A 41 -5.50 -3.38 -3.46
CA TYR A 41 -6.32 -4.18 -2.55
C TYR A 41 -5.62 -4.49 -1.24
N LYS A 42 -4.30 -4.75 -1.27
CA LYS A 42 -3.49 -4.95 -0.06
C LYS A 42 -3.49 -3.69 0.81
N TRP A 43 -3.28 -2.52 0.22
CA TRP A 43 -3.29 -1.25 0.96
C TRP A 43 -4.66 -0.94 1.53
N TRP A 44 -5.73 -1.13 0.76
CA TRP A 44 -7.10 -0.95 1.21
C TRP A 44 -7.44 -1.87 2.40
N ARG A 45 -7.08 -3.15 2.31
CA ARG A 45 -7.28 -4.11 3.40
C ARG A 45 -6.57 -3.69 4.67
N ARG A 46 -5.28 -3.33 4.56
CA ARG A 46 -4.49 -2.85 5.71
C ARG A 46 -5.06 -1.58 6.31
N PHE A 47 -5.54 -0.65 5.48
CA PHE A 47 -6.19 0.56 5.96
C PHE A 47 -7.50 0.24 6.70
N ARG A 48 -8.30 -0.71 6.21
CA ARG A 48 -9.52 -1.11 6.92
C ARG A 48 -9.26 -1.76 8.28
N THR A 49 -8.10 -2.40 8.46
CA THR A 49 -7.73 -3.05 9.73
C THR A 49 -6.99 -2.11 10.69
N GLU A 50 -6.12 -1.23 10.20
CA GLU A 50 -5.16 -0.47 11.01
C GLU A 50 -5.18 1.05 10.72
N ALA A 51 -6.17 1.53 9.95
CA ALA A 51 -6.28 2.91 9.50
C ALA A 51 -4.98 3.44 8.88
N GLY A 52 -4.57 4.66 9.22
CA GLY A 52 -3.36 5.30 8.70
C GLY A 52 -2.06 4.52 8.98
N LEU A 53 -2.01 3.70 10.03
CA LEU A 53 -0.83 2.87 10.36
C LEU A 53 -0.61 1.77 9.33
N GLY A 54 -1.69 1.22 8.77
CA GLY A 54 -1.64 0.17 7.74
C GLY A 54 -0.97 0.60 6.43
N LEU A 55 -0.78 1.91 6.22
CA LEU A 55 -0.13 2.48 5.03
C LEU A 55 1.38 2.70 5.21
N ARG A 56 1.88 2.68 6.45
CA ARG A 56 3.32 2.80 6.73
C ARG A 56 4.09 1.62 6.14
N ASP A 57 5.37 1.83 5.87
CA ASP A 57 6.24 0.74 5.47
C ASP A 57 6.34 -0.29 6.59
N ARG A 58 6.19 -1.55 6.21
CA ARG A 58 6.45 -2.69 7.10
C ARG A 58 7.80 -3.26 6.71
N SER A 59 8.54 -3.70 7.72
CA SER A 59 9.76 -4.45 7.52
C SER A 59 9.51 -5.60 6.53
N ARG A 60 10.37 -5.70 5.52
CA ARG A 60 10.41 -6.83 4.58
C ARG A 60 11.21 -8.01 5.14
N ARG A 61 11.73 -7.88 6.37
CA ARG A 61 12.59 -8.89 6.97
C ARG A 61 11.75 -10.14 7.26
N PRO A 62 12.15 -11.32 6.79
CA PRO A 62 11.45 -12.56 7.11
C PRO A 62 11.46 -12.78 8.64
N HIS A 63 10.32 -13.17 9.20
CA HIS A 63 10.17 -13.45 10.63
C HIS A 63 10.98 -14.67 11.08
N ARG A 64 11.26 -15.60 10.15
CA ARG A 64 12.08 -16.78 10.38
C ARG A 64 13.10 -16.89 9.26
N SER A 65 14.38 -16.87 9.63
CA SER A 65 15.48 -17.26 8.74
C SER A 65 16.00 -18.60 9.25
N PRO A 66 15.81 -19.72 8.52
CA PRO A 66 16.28 -21.03 8.97
C PRO A 66 17.80 -21.12 9.08
N THR A 67 18.54 -20.23 8.42
CA THR A 67 20.00 -20.17 8.41
C THR A 67 20.60 -19.19 9.42
N ARG A 68 19.85 -18.78 10.47
CA ARG A 68 20.35 -17.83 11.47
C ARG A 68 21.44 -18.49 12.32
N THR A 69 22.71 -18.28 11.97
CA THR A 69 23.84 -18.61 12.84
C THR A 69 23.69 -17.90 14.19
N PRO A 70 23.89 -18.61 15.32
CA PRO A 70 23.98 -17.94 16.61
C PRO A 70 25.21 -17.03 16.59
N GLY A 71 25.02 -15.77 16.98
CA GLY A 71 26.13 -14.87 17.31
C GLY A 71 26.57 -15.10 18.74
#